data_AF-A0A662YJB0-F1
#
_entry.id   AF-A0A662YJB0-F1
#
_cell.length_a   1.000
_cell.length_b   1.000
_cell.length_c   1.000
_cell.angle_alpha   90.00
_cell.angle_beta   90.00
_cell.angle_gamma   90.00
#
_symmetry.space_group_name_H-M   'P 1'
#
loop_
_entity.id
_entity.type
_entity.pdbx_description
1 polymer ?
#
loop_
_entity_poly.entity_id
_entity_poly.type
_entity_poly.pdbx_seq_one_letter_code
_entity_poly.pdbx_strand_id
1 'polypeptide(L)'
;MACCGGEERVQWPQCRVRSDGIRSWDSQRERCPGPADINLAEPHSHIILTGAGALNKVLGREVYTSNNQLGGIQIMHNNGVTHSTVCDDFEGVYTLLQWLSYMPKCNSSPVPILSPKDPIDRPVDFVPTKAPYDPRWMLSGRPHQISLLHSICSLGSPQAQYFQVIQQAGQVWFPDSAFKTAQAIKDLNREGLPLMVFANWRGFSGGMKDMYDQVLKFGAYIVDGLREYRQPVLVYIPPQAELRGGSWVVIDPTINPRHMEMYADRDSRGGVLEPEGTVEIKFRKKDLVKTMRRVDPVYSKLAERLGEFLKSSFQCALALPPSRVPGTPELSVTEHKELEAKLKEREEFLLPIYHQVAVQFADLHDTPGRMQEKGVITDILEWRTSRQFFYWRLRRLLLEDTVHKKIQSANAELTDGQIQAMLRRWFVEAEGAVKAYLWDNNEDVVEWLEKQLAEEEGARSVIDENIKYISRDYILKQIRSLVQANPEVAMDSIVHMTQHISPTQRTEIVRILSTMDTPMDTPPST
;
A
#
# COMPACT_ATOMS: atom_id res chain seq x y z
N MET A 1 21.69 -54.36 -26.88
CA MET A 1 20.51 -53.47 -27.02
C MET A 1 20.18 -52.98 -25.61
N ALA A 2 20.78 -51.93 -25.05
CA ALA A 2 20.78 -50.50 -25.46
C ALA A 2 19.34 -49.94 -25.41
N CYS A 3 18.94 -48.89 -24.67
CA CYS A 3 19.57 -47.76 -23.95
C CYS A 3 18.58 -47.21 -22.88
N CYS A 4 19.01 -46.82 -21.65
CA CYS A 4 19.22 -45.43 -21.13
C CYS A 4 18.01 -44.48 -21.31
N GLY A 5 17.51 -43.66 -20.37
CA GLY A 5 17.91 -43.13 -19.05
C GLY A 5 16.92 -41.97 -18.74
N GLY A 6 16.80 -41.34 -17.57
CA GLY A 6 17.37 -41.52 -16.25
C GLY A 6 16.47 -40.78 -15.24
N GLU A 7 16.28 -41.37 -14.06
CA GLU A 7 15.67 -40.68 -12.91
C GLU A 7 16.77 -39.84 -12.23
N GLU A 8 16.70 -38.52 -12.37
CA GLU A 8 17.47 -37.61 -11.52
C GLU A 8 16.91 -37.67 -10.09
N ARG A 9 17.51 -38.55 -9.31
CA ARG A 9 17.41 -38.55 -7.85
C ARG A 9 18.02 -37.22 -7.36
N VAL A 10 17.19 -36.25 -7.01
CA VAL A 10 17.63 -35.03 -6.31
C VAL A 10 18.16 -35.45 -4.94
N GLN A 11 19.47 -35.71 -4.87
CA GLN A 11 20.20 -35.86 -3.62
C GLN A 11 20.26 -34.49 -2.94
N TRP A 12 19.31 -34.25 -2.03
CA TRP A 12 19.49 -33.23 -1.01
C TRP A 12 20.68 -33.64 -0.12
N PRO A 13 21.64 -32.76 0.17
CA PRO A 13 22.68 -33.06 1.13
C PRO A 13 22.02 -33.40 2.47
N GLN A 14 22.39 -34.55 3.05
CA GLN A 14 21.94 -34.97 4.38
C GLN A 14 22.30 -33.88 5.41
N CYS A 15 21.32 -33.04 5.77
CA CYS A 15 21.40 -32.23 6.98
C CYS A 15 21.31 -33.16 8.18
N ARG A 16 22.46 -33.51 8.77
CA ARG A 16 22.52 -34.09 10.11
C ARG A 16 21.85 -33.12 11.08
N VAL A 17 20.74 -33.53 11.67
CA VAL A 17 20.23 -32.91 12.89
C VAL A 17 21.23 -33.21 13.99
N ARG A 18 22.07 -32.23 14.34
CA ARG A 18 22.82 -32.22 15.59
C ARG A 18 22.22 -31.15 16.48
N SER A 19 21.69 -31.60 17.60
CA SER A 19 21.28 -30.81 18.75
C SER A 19 22.53 -30.20 19.40
N ASP A 20 23.00 -29.05 18.93
CA ASP A 20 24.00 -28.26 19.65
C ASP A 20 23.95 -26.78 19.23
N GLY A 21 24.11 -25.92 20.24
CA GLY A 21 23.97 -24.47 20.28
C GLY A 21 24.34 -23.65 19.03
N ILE A 22 23.53 -22.62 18.82
CA ILE A 22 23.68 -21.48 17.91
C ILE A 22 25.17 -21.09 17.76
N ARG A 23 25.76 -21.38 16.60
CA ARG A 23 26.95 -20.72 16.08
C ARG A 23 26.54 -19.86 14.90
N SER A 24 27.11 -18.66 14.81
CA SER A 24 26.82 -17.62 13.81
C SER A 24 26.78 -18.15 12.36
N TRP A 25 25.59 -18.14 11.76
CA TRP A 25 25.33 -18.40 10.33
C TRP A 25 25.24 -17.07 9.56
N ASP A 26 26.31 -16.28 9.52
CA ASP A 26 26.31 -15.00 8.79
C ASP A 26 26.79 -15.11 7.33
N SER A 27 27.64 -16.10 6.97
CA SER A 27 28.29 -16.12 5.65
C SER A 27 27.54 -16.88 4.53
N GLN A 28 26.41 -17.55 4.83
CA GLN A 28 25.55 -18.19 3.82
C GLN A 28 24.23 -17.44 3.55
N ARG A 29 24.03 -16.27 4.17
CA ARG A 29 22.80 -15.46 4.14
C ARG A 29 22.40 -14.91 2.77
N GLU A 30 23.33 -14.81 1.81
CA GLU A 30 23.08 -14.08 0.56
C GLU A 30 22.44 -14.92 -0.56
N ARG A 31 22.29 -16.25 -0.41
CA ARG A 31 21.99 -17.13 -1.55
C ARG A 31 20.66 -17.87 -1.54
N CYS A 32 19.92 -17.89 -0.43
CA CYS A 32 18.59 -18.50 -0.35
C CYS A 32 17.65 -17.57 0.43
N PRO A 33 16.41 -17.31 -0.04
CA PRO A 33 15.36 -16.71 0.78
C PRO A 33 14.92 -17.75 1.81
N GLY A 34 15.72 -17.93 2.86
CA GLY A 34 15.25 -18.64 4.05
C GLY A 34 14.36 -17.69 4.86
N PRO A 35 13.28 -18.17 5.49
CA PRO A 35 12.43 -17.38 6.39
C PRO A 35 13.21 -17.08 7.67
N ALA A 36 14.14 -16.14 7.62
CA ALA A 36 15.10 -15.88 8.70
C ALA A 36 14.47 -15.15 9.91
N ASP A 37 13.35 -14.46 9.69
CA ASP A 37 12.69 -13.64 10.72
C ASP A 37 11.36 -14.24 11.22
N ILE A 38 10.94 -15.36 10.62
CA ILE A 38 9.73 -16.10 11.01
C ILE A 38 10.06 -17.03 12.18
N ASN A 39 9.40 -16.78 13.32
CA ASN A 39 9.56 -17.59 14.51
C ASN A 39 8.24 -18.27 14.88
N LEU A 40 8.30 -19.60 15.02
CA LEU A 40 7.26 -20.44 15.62
C LEU A 40 7.73 -20.86 17.01
N ALA A 41 6.85 -20.78 18.00
CA ALA A 41 7.19 -21.18 19.37
C ALA A 41 6.15 -22.15 19.95
N GLU A 42 6.67 -23.17 20.63
CA GLU A 42 5.90 -24.16 21.40
C GLU A 42 5.66 -23.70 22.85
N PRO A 43 4.62 -24.19 23.56
CA PRO A 43 4.14 -23.68 24.85
C PRO A 43 5.20 -23.69 25.95
N HIS A 44 6.20 -24.57 25.85
CA HIS A 44 7.27 -24.74 26.83
C HIS A 44 8.64 -24.23 26.35
N SER A 45 8.72 -23.67 25.15
CA SER A 45 9.93 -23.09 24.59
C SER A 45 10.17 -21.66 25.10
N HIS A 46 11.43 -21.23 25.11
CA HIS A 46 11.80 -19.87 25.48
C HIS A 46 12.97 -19.34 24.64
N ILE A 47 12.87 -18.07 24.24
CA ILE A 47 13.92 -17.34 23.53
C ILE A 47 14.50 -16.30 24.50
N ILE A 48 15.73 -16.51 24.96
CA ILE A 48 16.37 -15.64 25.95
C ILE A 48 17.81 -15.30 25.55
N LEU A 49 18.28 -14.13 25.99
CA LEU A 49 19.69 -13.77 25.91
C LEU A 49 20.45 -14.23 27.17
N THR A 50 19.83 -14.07 28.34
CA THR A 50 20.41 -14.42 29.65
C THR A 50 19.38 -15.16 30.50
N GLY A 51 19.78 -16.27 31.12
CA GLY A 51 18.89 -17.09 31.95
C GLY A 51 18.46 -16.41 33.26
N ALA A 52 17.25 -16.76 33.73
CA ALA A 52 16.68 -16.25 34.98
C ALA A 52 17.60 -16.47 36.18
N GLY A 53 18.25 -17.64 36.26
CA GLY A 53 19.20 -17.96 37.33
C GLY A 53 20.44 -17.06 37.33
N ALA A 54 20.90 -16.60 36.15
CA ALA A 54 22.01 -15.66 36.06
C ALA A 54 21.59 -14.26 36.51
N LEU A 55 20.40 -13.80 36.11
CA LEU A 55 19.86 -12.51 36.53
C LEU A 55 19.61 -12.46 38.05
N ASN A 56 19.05 -13.52 38.63
CA ASN A 56 18.82 -13.59 40.07
C ASN A 56 20.13 -13.53 40.87
N LYS A 57 21.19 -14.18 40.37
CA LYS A 57 22.54 -14.12 40.99
C LYS A 57 23.11 -12.70 40.94
N VAL A 58 22.94 -11.99 39.83
CA VAL A 58 23.43 -10.59 39.69
C VAL A 58 22.62 -9.63 40.56
N LEU A 59 21.31 -9.82 40.67
CA LEU A 59 20.41 -8.97 41.45
C LEU A 59 20.44 -9.29 42.95
N GLY A 60 21.09 -10.37 43.36
CA GLY A 60 21.22 -10.79 44.76
C GLY A 60 19.91 -11.26 45.41
N ARG A 61 18.85 -11.48 44.61
CA ARG A 61 17.53 -11.94 45.06
C ARG A 61 16.82 -12.72 43.95
N GLU A 62 15.92 -13.63 44.33
CA GLU A 62 15.10 -14.38 43.37
C GLU A 62 13.98 -13.50 42.82
N VAL A 63 14.25 -12.80 41.72
CA VAL A 63 13.27 -11.95 41.02
C VAL A 63 12.43 -12.77 40.03
N TYR A 64 13.08 -13.67 39.29
CA TYR A 64 12.45 -14.47 38.23
C TYR A 64 12.40 -15.94 38.62
N THR A 65 11.26 -16.59 38.46
CA THR A 65 11.09 -18.01 38.84
C THR A 65 11.36 -18.97 37.67
N SER A 66 11.24 -18.52 36.43
CA SER A 66 11.43 -19.35 35.24
C SER A 66 11.94 -18.54 34.05
N ASN A 67 12.70 -19.17 33.17
CA ASN A 67 13.10 -18.57 31.89
C ASN A 67 11.90 -18.22 31.00
N ASN A 68 10.77 -18.93 31.15
CA ASN A 68 9.55 -18.61 30.42
C ASN A 68 9.03 -17.22 30.82
N GLN A 69 9.27 -16.74 32.05
CA GLN A 69 8.92 -15.36 32.45
C GLN A 69 9.78 -14.28 31.78
N LEU A 70 10.83 -14.65 31.05
CA LEU A 70 11.68 -13.72 30.32
C LEU A 70 11.52 -13.86 28.80
N GLY A 71 11.35 -15.10 28.34
CA GLY A 71 11.38 -15.42 26.92
C GLY A 71 10.33 -16.42 26.45
N GLY A 72 9.34 -16.74 27.27
CA GLY A 72 8.23 -17.61 26.87
C GLY A 72 7.30 -16.92 25.87
N ILE A 73 6.36 -17.69 25.33
CA ILE A 73 5.36 -17.23 24.35
C ILE A 73 4.58 -16.00 24.84
N GLN A 74 4.22 -15.94 26.11
CA GLN A 74 3.49 -14.82 26.68
C GLN A 74 4.26 -13.49 26.64
N ILE A 75 5.55 -13.52 26.32
CA ILE A 75 6.37 -12.34 26.04
C ILE A 75 6.64 -12.24 24.55
N MET A 76 7.16 -13.30 23.94
CA MET A 76 7.65 -13.27 22.56
C MET A 76 6.54 -13.22 21.51
N HIS A 77 5.37 -13.79 21.78
CA HIS A 77 4.23 -13.61 20.88
C HIS A 77 3.60 -12.22 21.01
N ASN A 78 3.51 -11.72 22.25
CA ASN A 78 2.90 -10.44 22.55
C ASN A 78 3.75 -9.24 22.08
N ASN A 79 5.08 -9.36 22.07
CA ASN A 79 5.98 -8.33 21.53
C ASN A 79 6.20 -8.42 20.01
N GLY A 80 5.67 -9.47 19.36
CA GLY A 80 5.76 -9.69 17.91
C GLY A 80 7.04 -10.37 17.41
N VAL A 81 7.93 -10.85 18.29
CA VAL A 81 9.11 -11.65 17.89
C VAL A 81 8.68 -13.03 17.38
N THR A 82 7.71 -13.66 18.05
CA THR A 82 7.08 -14.92 17.64
C THR A 82 5.81 -14.64 16.84
N HIS A 83 5.77 -15.15 15.61
CA HIS A 83 4.69 -14.90 14.66
C HIS A 83 3.46 -15.79 14.92
N SER A 84 3.69 -17.08 15.21
CA SER A 84 2.62 -18.02 15.56
C SER A 84 3.05 -18.96 16.69
N THR A 85 2.07 -19.37 17.48
CA THR A 85 2.23 -20.33 18.56
C THR A 85 1.66 -21.67 18.12
N VAL A 86 2.38 -22.75 18.38
CA VAL A 86 1.96 -24.11 18.04
C VAL A 86 1.91 -24.96 19.30
N CYS A 87 1.12 -26.03 19.29
CA CYS A 87 1.00 -26.94 20.44
C CYS A 87 2.15 -27.95 20.47
N ASP A 88 2.52 -28.47 19.29
CA ASP A 88 3.51 -29.53 19.10
C ASP A 88 4.40 -29.26 17.87
N ASP A 89 5.61 -29.85 17.85
CA ASP A 89 6.58 -29.78 16.75
C ASP A 89 5.96 -30.13 15.40
N PHE A 90 5.04 -31.10 15.36
CA PHE A 90 4.34 -31.49 14.14
C PHE A 90 3.47 -30.36 13.57
N GLU A 91 2.72 -29.66 14.44
CA GLU A 91 1.95 -28.48 14.04
C GLU A 91 2.89 -27.32 13.64
N GLY A 92 4.06 -27.22 14.27
CA GLY A 92 5.16 -26.35 13.86
C GLY A 92 5.59 -26.58 12.41
N VAL A 93 5.93 -27.83 12.07
CA VAL A 93 6.33 -28.21 10.70
C VAL A 93 5.19 -28.00 9.71
N TYR A 94 3.95 -28.36 10.08
CA TYR A 94 2.78 -28.14 9.25
C TYR A 94 2.57 -26.66 8.93
N THR A 95 2.66 -25.79 9.94
CA THR A 95 2.54 -24.33 9.78
C THR A 95 3.65 -23.78 8.87
N LEU A 96 4.87 -24.28 9.01
CA LEU A 96 6.00 -23.88 8.17
C LEU A 96 5.78 -24.29 6.71
N LEU A 97 5.33 -25.51 6.44
CA LEU A 97 4.98 -25.96 5.09
C LEU A 97 3.81 -25.15 4.51
N GLN A 98 2.84 -24.78 5.35
CA GLN A 98 1.74 -23.92 4.94
C GLN A 98 2.24 -22.53 4.52
N TRP A 99 3.23 -21.95 5.22
CA TRP A 99 3.77 -20.64 4.85
C TRP A 99 4.62 -20.73 3.58
N LEU A 100 5.45 -21.76 3.46
CA LEU A 100 6.21 -22.04 2.24
C LEU A 100 5.31 -22.26 1.01
N SER A 101 4.06 -22.71 1.20
CA SER A 101 3.12 -22.88 0.09
C SER A 101 2.74 -21.56 -0.61
N TYR A 102 2.88 -20.42 0.08
CA TYR A 102 2.64 -19.09 -0.49
C TYR A 102 3.91 -18.46 -1.08
N MET A 103 5.09 -18.95 -0.70
CA MET A 103 6.37 -18.35 -1.09
C MET A 103 6.84 -18.86 -2.46
N PRO A 104 7.55 -18.03 -3.25
CA PRO A 104 8.18 -18.48 -4.49
C PRO A 104 9.31 -19.48 -4.22
N LYS A 105 9.55 -20.40 -5.16
CA LYS A 105 10.62 -21.39 -5.06
C LYS A 105 12.01 -20.76 -4.95
N CYS A 106 12.24 -19.62 -5.61
CA CYS A 106 13.46 -18.83 -5.52
C CYS A 106 13.17 -17.36 -5.82
N ASN A 107 14.11 -16.45 -5.52
CA ASN A 107 13.95 -14.99 -5.69
C ASN A 107 13.60 -14.55 -7.12
N SER A 108 13.90 -15.37 -8.13
CA SER A 108 13.61 -15.08 -9.53
C SER A 108 12.37 -15.81 -10.05
N SER A 109 11.76 -16.70 -9.26
CA SER A 109 10.53 -17.40 -9.64
C SER A 109 9.30 -16.55 -9.31
N PRO A 110 8.24 -16.64 -10.11
CA PRO A 110 6.97 -16.03 -9.76
C PRO A 110 6.36 -16.71 -8.52
N VAL A 111 5.41 -16.01 -7.88
CA VAL A 111 4.63 -16.54 -6.77
C VAL A 111 3.76 -17.73 -7.22
N PRO A 112 3.58 -18.76 -6.38
CA PRO A 112 2.77 -19.93 -6.74
C PRO A 112 1.27 -19.56 -6.74
N ILE A 113 0.69 -19.40 -7.93
CA ILE A 113 -0.75 -19.17 -8.10
C ILE A 113 -1.46 -20.52 -8.19
N LEU A 114 -2.30 -20.83 -7.20
CA LEU A 114 -3.13 -22.03 -7.18
C LEU A 114 -4.53 -21.74 -7.71
N SER A 115 -5.19 -22.75 -8.28
CA SER A 115 -6.59 -22.65 -8.66
C SER A 115 -7.47 -22.51 -7.41
N PRO A 116 -8.21 -21.40 -7.26
CA PRO A 116 -8.99 -21.18 -6.06
C PRO A 116 -10.18 -22.14 -6.01
N LYS A 117 -10.41 -22.75 -4.85
CA LYS A 117 -11.65 -23.52 -4.59
C LYS A 117 -12.87 -22.61 -4.49
N ASP A 118 -12.63 -21.38 -4.06
CA ASP A 118 -13.65 -20.36 -3.81
C ASP A 118 -13.80 -19.46 -5.05
N PRO A 119 -14.97 -19.39 -5.70
CA PRO A 119 -15.14 -18.65 -6.96
C PRO A 119 -14.75 -17.17 -6.83
N ILE A 120 -14.21 -16.62 -7.92
CA ILE A 120 -13.78 -15.22 -8.01
C ILE A 120 -14.97 -14.27 -8.18
N ASP A 121 -16.01 -14.71 -8.89
CA ASP A 121 -17.17 -13.88 -9.26
C ASP A 121 -18.23 -13.77 -8.15
N ARG A 122 -18.03 -14.45 -7.01
CA ARG A 122 -18.97 -14.35 -5.90
C ARG A 122 -18.89 -12.98 -5.24
N PRO A 123 -20.03 -12.41 -4.80
CA PRO A 123 -20.01 -11.21 -4.01
C PRO A 123 -19.42 -11.44 -2.61
N VAL A 124 -18.97 -10.36 -1.97
CA VAL A 124 -18.57 -10.38 -0.57
C VAL A 124 -19.81 -10.24 0.33
N ASP A 125 -20.13 -11.29 1.08
CA ASP A 125 -21.35 -11.35 1.91
C ASP A 125 -21.30 -10.43 3.13
N PHE A 126 -20.15 -10.40 3.83
CA PHE A 126 -19.98 -9.55 5.00
C PHE A 126 -19.65 -8.12 4.58
N VAL A 127 -20.45 -7.16 5.05
CA VAL A 127 -20.25 -5.74 4.76
C VAL A 127 -19.76 -5.03 6.03
N PRO A 128 -18.61 -4.34 5.97
CA PRO A 128 -18.14 -3.46 7.04
C PRO A 128 -19.19 -2.45 7.52
N THR A 129 -19.28 -2.27 8.83
CA THR A 129 -20.20 -1.31 9.45
C THR A 129 -19.45 -0.19 10.17
N LYS A 130 -20.11 0.95 10.43
CA LYS A 130 -19.56 2.01 11.30
C LYS A 130 -19.32 1.54 12.74
N ALA A 131 -20.14 0.61 13.22
CA ALA A 131 -19.94 0.01 14.54
C ALA A 131 -18.66 -0.85 14.54
N PRO A 132 -17.87 -0.86 15.63
CA PRO A 132 -16.68 -1.70 15.71
C PRO A 132 -16.99 -3.17 15.44
N TYR A 133 -16.21 -3.80 14.56
CA TYR A 133 -16.31 -5.21 14.21
C TYR A 133 -14.90 -5.83 14.17
N ASP A 134 -14.80 -7.16 14.24
CA ASP A 134 -13.52 -7.83 14.05
C ASP A 134 -13.16 -7.78 12.55
N PRO A 135 -12.04 -7.12 12.16
CA PRO A 135 -11.66 -7.01 10.75
C PRO A 135 -11.42 -8.38 10.08
N ARG A 136 -11.16 -9.43 10.87
CA ARG A 136 -11.04 -10.81 10.36
C ARG A 136 -12.31 -11.26 9.66
N TRP A 137 -13.49 -10.84 10.12
CA TRP A 137 -14.76 -11.18 9.47
C TRP A 137 -14.89 -10.61 8.05
N MET A 138 -14.21 -9.49 7.76
CA MET A 138 -14.17 -8.95 6.40
C MET A 138 -13.29 -9.79 5.47
N LEU A 139 -12.26 -10.46 6.01
CA LEU A 139 -11.29 -11.23 5.24
C LEU A 139 -11.71 -12.69 5.06
N SER A 140 -12.10 -13.36 6.16
CA SER A 140 -12.43 -14.79 6.18
C SER A 140 -13.93 -15.09 6.21
N GLY A 141 -14.77 -14.05 6.30
CA GLY A 141 -16.21 -14.20 6.49
C GLY A 141 -16.58 -14.45 7.95
N ARG A 142 -17.88 -14.32 8.25
CA ARG A 142 -18.43 -14.62 9.58
C ARG A 142 -19.03 -16.04 9.58
N PRO A 143 -18.68 -16.92 10.54
CA PRO A 143 -19.41 -18.17 10.70
C PRO A 143 -20.89 -17.86 10.99
N HIS A 144 -21.79 -18.46 10.21
CA HIS A 144 -23.24 -18.32 10.42
C HIS A 144 -23.59 -18.81 11.83
N GLN A 145 -24.56 -18.19 12.50
CA GLN A 145 -24.89 -18.42 13.93
C GLN A 145 -25.11 -19.90 14.33
N ILE A 146 -25.33 -20.80 13.36
CA ILE A 146 -25.61 -22.23 13.56
C ILE A 146 -24.33 -23.07 13.75
N SER A 147 -23.14 -22.60 13.30
CA SER A 147 -21.89 -23.36 13.46
C SER A 147 -21.11 -23.02 14.74
N LEU A 148 -21.61 -22.10 15.56
CA LEU A 148 -20.95 -21.64 16.79
C LEU A 148 -20.88 -22.70 17.90
N LEU A 149 -21.67 -23.78 17.82
CA LEU A 149 -21.66 -24.84 18.84
C LEU A 149 -20.48 -25.82 18.70
N HIS A 150 -19.79 -25.90 17.56
CA HIS A 150 -18.66 -26.83 17.38
C HIS A 150 -17.27 -26.19 17.51
N SER A 151 -17.13 -24.87 17.36
CA SER A 151 -15.82 -24.19 17.41
C SER A 151 -15.46 -23.57 18.77
N ILE A 152 -16.36 -23.63 19.77
CA ILE A 152 -16.06 -23.15 21.12
C ILE A 152 -15.13 -24.12 21.89
N CYS A 153 -14.94 -25.36 21.41
CA CYS A 153 -14.05 -26.35 22.04
C CYS A 153 -12.58 -26.29 21.60
N SER A 154 -12.19 -25.51 20.58
CA SER A 154 -10.80 -25.39 20.12
C SER A 154 -10.10 -24.10 20.56
N LEU A 155 -10.82 -23.18 21.20
CA LEU A 155 -10.22 -22.03 21.87
C LEU A 155 -9.88 -22.45 23.30
N GLY A 156 -8.62 -22.86 23.47
CA GLY A 156 -8.03 -23.11 24.78
C GLY A 156 -8.40 -22.01 25.76
N SER A 157 -8.73 -22.43 26.97
CA SER A 157 -9.04 -21.60 28.13
C SER A 157 -8.13 -20.35 28.18
N PRO A 158 -8.67 -19.12 28.22
CA PRO A 158 -7.83 -17.97 28.50
C PRO A 158 -7.40 -18.09 29.96
N GLN A 159 -6.18 -18.56 30.20
CA GLN A 159 -5.47 -18.20 31.43
C GLN A 159 -5.22 -16.70 31.36
N ALA A 160 -6.22 -15.95 31.82
CA ALA A 160 -6.17 -14.52 32.01
C ALA A 160 -5.11 -14.22 33.08
N GLN A 161 -3.87 -14.11 32.66
CA GLN A 161 -2.85 -13.42 33.44
C GLN A 161 -3.10 -11.92 33.23
N TYR A 162 -3.35 -11.24 34.34
CA TYR A 162 -3.62 -9.81 34.43
C TYR A 162 -2.43 -9.00 33.90
N PHE A 163 -2.37 -8.79 32.59
CA PHE A 163 -1.63 -7.65 32.04
C PHE A 163 -2.60 -6.47 32.00
N GLN A 164 -2.18 -5.29 32.45
CA GLN A 164 -2.96 -4.07 32.23
C GLN A 164 -3.05 -3.85 30.72
N VAL A 165 -4.16 -4.25 30.12
CA VAL A 165 -4.47 -3.93 28.72
C VAL A 165 -4.67 -2.43 28.69
N ILE A 166 -3.67 -1.70 28.22
CA ILE A 166 -3.80 -0.28 27.91
C ILE A 166 -4.87 -0.19 26.83
N GLN A 167 -5.95 0.55 27.10
CA GLN A 167 -7.00 0.76 26.11
C GLN A 167 -6.42 1.54 24.92
N GLN A 168 -6.12 0.83 23.84
CA GLN A 168 -5.70 1.41 22.57
C GLN A 168 -6.95 1.66 21.72
N ALA A 169 -7.08 2.88 21.19
CA ALA A 169 -8.17 3.23 20.30
C ALA A 169 -8.02 2.47 18.96
N GLY A 170 -9.13 1.96 18.42
CA GLY A 170 -9.15 1.43 17.06
C GLY A 170 -8.84 2.52 16.03
N GLN A 171 -8.38 2.12 14.84
CA GLN A 171 -8.09 3.03 13.71
C GLN A 171 -6.98 4.06 13.99
N VAL A 172 -6.10 3.84 14.97
CA VAL A 172 -4.97 4.72 15.28
C VAL A 172 -3.67 3.95 15.24
N TRP A 173 -2.62 4.55 14.68
CA TRP A 173 -1.27 3.98 14.79
C TRP A 173 -0.56 4.42 16.06
N PHE A 174 -0.29 3.43 16.89
CA PHE A 174 0.61 3.46 18.05
C PHE A 174 2.02 3.00 17.66
N PRO A 175 3.04 3.25 18.50
CA PRO A 175 4.42 2.85 18.22
C PRO A 175 4.58 1.36 17.87
N ASP A 176 3.93 0.48 18.62
CA ASP A 176 3.89 -0.97 18.41
C ASP A 176 3.24 -1.35 17.07
N SER A 177 2.06 -0.80 16.78
CA SER A 177 1.33 -1.07 15.55
C SER A 177 2.06 -0.56 14.30
N ALA A 178 2.69 0.61 14.38
CA ALA A 178 3.49 1.18 13.30
C ALA A 178 4.74 0.35 13.04
N PHE A 179 5.45 -0.06 14.10
CA PHE A 179 6.61 -0.95 13.98
C PHE A 179 6.23 -2.30 13.37
N LYS A 180 5.15 -2.92 13.85
CA LYS A 180 4.64 -4.19 13.33
C LYS A 180 4.26 -4.08 11.85
N THR A 181 3.63 -2.97 11.46
CA THR A 181 3.27 -2.71 10.06
C THR A 181 4.53 -2.59 9.20
N ALA A 182 5.52 -1.80 9.63
CA ALA A 182 6.78 -1.63 8.90
C ALA A 182 7.57 -2.95 8.77
N GLN A 183 7.59 -3.77 9.83
CA GLN A 183 8.24 -5.07 9.83
C GLN A 183 7.55 -6.03 8.84
N ALA A 184 6.23 -6.14 8.89
CA ALA A 184 5.46 -6.98 7.95
C ALA A 184 5.69 -6.57 6.48
N ILE A 185 5.76 -5.26 6.19
CA ILE A 185 6.07 -4.78 4.84
C ILE A 185 7.47 -5.22 4.39
N LYS A 186 8.47 -5.12 5.26
CA LYS A 186 9.84 -5.55 4.96
C LYS A 186 9.93 -7.06 4.72
N ASP A 187 9.23 -7.85 5.51
CA ASP A 187 9.24 -9.31 5.39
C ASP A 187 8.57 -9.75 4.09
N LEU A 188 7.38 -9.22 3.78
CA LEU A 188 6.68 -9.51 2.53
C LEU A 188 7.47 -9.08 1.28
N ASN A 189 8.21 -7.96 1.37
CA ASN A 189 9.08 -7.51 0.27
C ASN A 189 10.24 -8.49 0.02
N ARG A 190 10.86 -9.00 1.10
CA ARG A 190 11.95 -9.98 1.00
C ARG A 190 11.47 -11.32 0.45
N GLU A 191 10.25 -11.72 0.82
CA GLU A 191 9.60 -12.92 0.30
C GLU A 191 9.13 -12.76 -1.15
N GLY A 192 9.06 -11.52 -1.64
CA GLY A 192 8.67 -11.21 -3.00
C GLY A 192 7.16 -11.37 -3.25
N LEU A 193 6.35 -11.18 -2.21
CA LEU A 193 4.89 -11.27 -2.28
C LEU A 193 4.28 -9.91 -2.65
N PRO A 194 3.10 -9.86 -3.27
CA PRO A 194 2.33 -8.63 -3.37
C PRO A 194 1.70 -8.25 -2.02
N LEU A 195 1.45 -6.95 -1.81
CA LEU A 195 0.84 -6.42 -0.58
C LEU A 195 -0.56 -5.88 -0.86
N MET A 196 -1.53 -6.25 -0.03
CA MET A 196 -2.86 -5.65 -0.02
C MET A 196 -3.14 -5.04 1.35
N VAL A 197 -3.43 -3.74 1.39
CA VAL A 197 -3.67 -2.97 2.62
C VAL A 197 -5.12 -2.51 2.65
N PHE A 198 -5.90 -3.03 3.60
CA PHE A 198 -7.23 -2.51 3.91
C PHE A 198 -7.10 -1.32 4.86
N ALA A 199 -7.03 -0.12 4.29
CA ALA A 199 -6.72 1.11 5.00
C ALA A 199 -7.93 1.63 5.78
N ASN A 200 -7.76 1.78 7.09
CA ASN A 200 -8.80 2.31 8.00
C ASN A 200 -8.14 2.98 9.22
N TRP A 201 -7.52 4.14 9.00
CA TRP A 201 -6.78 4.87 10.03
C TRP A 201 -7.11 6.37 10.04
N ARG A 202 -7.41 6.87 11.24
CA ARG A 202 -7.66 8.29 11.53
C ARG A 202 -6.37 9.10 11.72
N GLY A 203 -5.24 8.43 11.92
CA GLY A 203 -3.96 9.08 12.12
C GLY A 203 -3.02 8.28 13.03
N PHE A 204 -1.91 8.93 13.36
CA PHE A 204 -0.98 8.48 14.39
C PHE A 204 -1.41 8.99 15.76
N SER A 205 -1.09 8.24 16.81
CA SER A 205 -1.28 8.72 18.18
C SER A 205 -0.38 9.93 18.45
N GLY A 206 -1.00 11.06 18.77
CA GLY A 206 -0.31 12.30 19.15
C GLY A 206 -0.10 12.44 20.66
N GLY A 207 -0.34 11.39 21.44
CA GLY A 207 -0.16 11.41 22.90
C GLY A 207 1.30 11.63 23.30
N MET A 208 1.53 12.39 24.39
CA MET A 208 2.90 12.69 24.85
C MET A 208 3.74 11.41 25.10
N LYS A 209 3.12 10.37 25.64
CA LYS A 209 3.75 9.06 25.85
C LYS A 209 4.17 8.41 24.54
N ASP A 210 3.27 8.34 23.56
CA ASP A 210 3.54 7.67 22.27
C ASP A 210 4.58 8.44 21.44
N MET A 211 4.60 9.76 21.57
CA MET A 211 5.63 10.61 20.98
C MET A 211 7.00 10.35 21.63
N TYR A 212 7.05 10.20 22.95
CA TYR A 212 8.27 9.82 23.68
C TYR A 212 8.73 8.40 23.31
N ASP A 213 7.79 7.48 23.15
CA ASP A 213 7.98 6.10 22.70
C ASP A 213 8.28 6.03 21.17
N GLN A 214 8.57 7.17 20.54
CA GLN A 214 9.16 7.30 19.21
C GLN A 214 8.25 6.87 18.04
N VAL A 215 6.92 7.07 18.17
CA VAL A 215 5.95 6.78 17.09
C VAL A 215 6.36 7.33 15.72
N LEU A 216 6.98 8.52 15.69
CA LEU A 216 7.43 9.16 14.44
C LEU A 216 8.53 8.38 13.72
N LYS A 217 9.43 7.71 14.46
CA LYS A 217 10.48 6.89 13.85
C LYS A 217 9.88 5.68 13.16
N PHE A 218 8.90 5.04 13.79
CA PHE A 218 8.21 3.89 13.23
C PHE A 218 7.33 4.27 12.03
N GLY A 219 6.71 5.45 12.06
CA GLY A 219 6.02 6.00 10.89
C GLY A 219 6.94 6.18 9.68
N ALA A 220 8.19 6.64 9.89
CA ALA A 220 9.17 6.75 8.82
C ALA A 220 9.58 5.38 8.24
N TYR A 221 9.66 4.33 9.07
CA TYR A 221 9.99 2.98 8.59
C TYR A 221 8.92 2.38 7.67
N ILE A 222 7.66 2.80 7.79
CA ILE A 222 6.60 2.41 6.84
C ILE A 222 6.93 2.99 5.46
N VAL A 223 7.30 4.27 5.41
CA VAL A 223 7.68 4.95 4.15
C VAL A 223 8.92 4.30 3.54
N ASP A 224 9.95 4.02 4.35
CA ASP A 224 11.15 3.33 3.87
C ASP A 224 10.82 1.95 3.30
N GLY A 225 9.96 1.18 4.00
CA GLY A 225 9.52 -0.14 3.56
C GLY A 225 8.75 -0.13 2.24
N LEU A 226 7.83 0.83 2.06
CA LEU A 226 7.05 0.97 0.83
C LEU A 226 7.87 1.52 -0.35
N ARG A 227 8.83 2.41 -0.08
CA ARG A 227 9.77 2.92 -1.09
C ARG A 227 10.65 1.81 -1.65
N GLU A 228 11.11 0.89 -0.80
CA GLU A 228 11.96 -0.24 -1.19
C GLU A 228 11.18 -1.43 -1.77
N TYR A 229 9.85 -1.35 -1.77
CA TYR A 229 8.97 -2.43 -2.19
C TYR A 229 9.03 -2.66 -3.71
N ARG A 230 9.17 -3.92 -4.13
CA ARG A 230 9.42 -4.28 -5.53
C ARG A 230 8.25 -5.00 -6.21
N GLN A 231 7.19 -5.29 -5.47
CA GLN A 231 6.00 -6.01 -5.94
C GLN A 231 4.78 -5.07 -5.92
N PRO A 232 3.69 -5.42 -6.59
CA PRO A 232 2.48 -4.60 -6.55
C PRO A 232 1.93 -4.42 -5.13
N VAL A 233 1.59 -3.18 -4.77
CA VAL A 233 0.96 -2.79 -3.52
C VAL A 233 -0.40 -2.18 -3.81
N LEU A 234 -1.46 -2.80 -3.30
CA LEU A 234 -2.83 -2.36 -3.47
C LEU A 234 -3.37 -1.83 -2.15
N VAL A 235 -3.59 -0.52 -2.07
CA VAL A 235 -4.22 0.12 -0.92
C VAL A 235 -5.70 0.29 -1.22
N TYR A 236 -6.56 -0.25 -0.36
CA TYR A 236 -8.01 -0.14 -0.50
C TYR A 236 -8.64 0.42 0.77
N ILE A 237 -9.45 1.47 0.66
CA ILE A 237 -10.25 2.00 1.77
C ILE A 237 -11.64 1.33 1.76
N PRO A 238 -11.97 0.44 2.72
CA PRO A 238 -13.26 -0.27 2.74
C PRO A 238 -14.48 0.63 2.98
N PRO A 239 -15.72 0.10 2.83
CA PRO A 239 -16.93 0.81 3.22
C PRO A 239 -16.87 1.31 4.66
N GLN A 240 -17.33 2.54 4.89
CA GLN A 240 -17.36 3.16 6.22
C GLN A 240 -15.98 3.30 6.90
N ALA A 241 -14.90 2.98 6.21
CA ALA A 241 -13.55 3.22 6.66
C ALA A 241 -13.12 4.65 6.31
N GLU A 242 -12.14 5.13 7.05
CA GLU A 242 -11.57 6.44 6.79
C GLU A 242 -10.05 6.43 6.82
N LEU A 243 -9.46 7.26 5.96
CA LEU A 243 -8.02 7.47 5.92
C LEU A 243 -7.71 8.95 6.06
N ARG A 244 -7.05 9.32 7.16
CA ARG A 244 -6.91 10.73 7.54
C ARG A 244 -5.46 11.13 7.83
N GLY A 245 -5.17 12.41 7.58
CA GLY A 245 -3.98 13.10 8.06
C GLY A 245 -2.67 12.37 7.79
N GLY A 246 -1.87 12.17 8.85
CA GLY A 246 -0.57 11.51 8.74
C GLY A 246 -0.67 10.07 8.25
N SER A 247 -1.81 9.39 8.46
CA SER A 247 -1.96 8.02 7.97
C SER A 247 -2.02 7.92 6.46
N TRP A 248 -2.62 8.91 5.79
CA TRP A 248 -2.59 9.01 4.33
C TRP A 248 -1.16 9.22 3.83
N VAL A 249 -0.42 10.13 4.47
CA VAL A 249 0.93 10.55 4.02
C VAL A 249 1.90 9.38 3.88
N VAL A 250 1.85 8.42 4.80
CA VAL A 250 2.82 7.30 4.80
C VAL A 250 2.44 6.13 3.90
N ILE A 251 1.23 6.11 3.34
CA ILE A 251 0.77 5.06 2.40
C ILE A 251 0.35 5.62 1.04
N ASP A 252 0.68 6.88 0.77
CA ASP A 252 0.33 7.54 -0.48
C ASP A 252 1.08 6.88 -1.67
N PRO A 253 0.39 6.66 -2.81
CA PRO A 253 1.01 6.00 -3.97
C PRO A 253 2.21 6.75 -4.54
N THR A 254 2.36 8.06 -4.27
CA THR A 254 3.52 8.83 -4.73
C THR A 254 4.84 8.40 -4.08
N ILE A 255 4.81 7.63 -2.99
CA ILE A 255 6.01 7.04 -2.37
C ILE A 255 6.70 6.08 -3.35
N ASN A 256 5.91 5.27 -4.06
CA ASN A 256 6.40 4.32 -5.05
C ASN A 256 5.38 4.18 -6.20
N PRO A 257 5.36 5.15 -7.13
CA PRO A 257 4.32 5.24 -8.17
C PRO A 257 4.40 4.10 -9.20
N ARG A 258 5.50 3.35 -9.23
CA ARG A 258 5.68 2.19 -10.11
C ARG A 258 4.86 0.98 -9.64
N HIS A 259 4.73 0.80 -8.33
CA HIS A 259 4.19 -0.42 -7.74
C HIS A 259 2.94 -0.19 -6.88
N MET A 260 2.67 1.04 -6.45
CA MET A 260 1.55 1.37 -5.57
C MET A 260 0.33 1.87 -6.33
N GLU A 261 -0.83 1.31 -6.03
CA GLU A 261 -2.14 1.81 -6.46
C GLU A 261 -3.07 1.96 -5.27
N MET A 262 -3.95 2.95 -5.34
CA MET A 262 -4.87 3.29 -4.27
C MET A 262 -6.31 3.38 -4.76
N TYR A 263 -7.20 2.73 -4.02
CA TYR A 263 -8.62 2.58 -4.33
C TYR A 263 -9.46 2.95 -3.10
N ALA A 264 -10.64 3.48 -3.33
CA ALA A 264 -11.56 3.87 -2.26
C ALA A 264 -12.96 3.32 -2.52
N ASP A 265 -13.63 2.81 -1.49
CA ASP A 265 -15.04 2.44 -1.58
C ASP A 265 -15.93 3.69 -1.69
N ARG A 266 -17.11 3.58 -2.31
CA ARG A 266 -18.11 4.66 -2.39
C ARG A 266 -18.49 5.25 -1.03
N ASP A 267 -18.55 4.42 0.00
CA ASP A 267 -18.94 4.81 1.36
C ASP A 267 -17.77 5.21 2.24
N SER A 268 -16.55 5.20 1.71
CA SER A 268 -15.35 5.59 2.45
C SER A 268 -15.21 7.11 2.60
N ARG A 269 -14.28 7.54 3.46
CA ARG A 269 -13.93 8.96 3.65
C ARG A 269 -12.43 9.16 3.73
N GLY A 270 -11.97 10.36 3.40
CA GLY A 270 -10.57 10.69 3.58
C GLY A 270 -10.29 12.17 3.37
N GLY A 271 -9.32 12.66 4.13
CA GLY A 271 -9.01 14.07 4.21
C GLY A 271 -7.89 14.34 5.20
N VAL A 272 -7.52 15.61 5.36
CA VAL A 272 -6.41 15.98 6.25
C VAL A 272 -6.80 15.83 7.72
N LEU A 273 -8.02 16.23 8.06
CA LEU A 273 -8.56 16.18 9.41
C LEU A 273 -9.93 15.51 9.38
N GLU A 274 -10.42 15.14 10.56
CA GLU A 274 -11.83 14.78 10.72
C GLU A 274 -12.73 16.00 10.42
N PRO A 275 -13.98 15.78 9.99
CA PRO A 275 -14.93 16.87 9.70
C PRO A 275 -15.12 17.81 10.89
N GLU A 276 -15.17 17.28 12.12
CA GLU A 276 -15.27 18.04 13.37
C GLU A 276 -14.08 18.98 13.55
N GLY A 277 -12.84 18.46 13.43
CA GLY A 277 -11.63 19.27 13.52
C GLY A 277 -11.52 20.32 12.41
N THR A 278 -12.04 20.03 11.21
CA THR A 278 -12.08 21.01 10.11
C THR A 278 -13.01 22.18 10.44
N VAL A 279 -14.19 21.91 11.02
CA VAL A 279 -15.15 22.93 11.45
C VAL A 279 -14.57 23.80 12.57
N GLU A 280 -13.90 23.22 13.56
CA GLU A 280 -13.26 23.97 14.64
C GLU A 280 -12.22 24.98 14.14
N ILE A 281 -11.44 24.62 13.12
CA ILE A 281 -10.40 25.48 12.57
C ILE A 281 -10.98 26.50 11.61
N LYS A 282 -11.72 26.04 10.59
CA LYS A 282 -12.13 26.84 9.41
C LYS A 282 -13.54 27.41 9.50
N PHE A 283 -14.46 26.79 10.24
CA PHE A 283 -15.87 27.18 10.30
C PHE A 283 -16.29 27.54 11.73
N ARG A 284 -15.61 28.55 12.27
CA ARG A 284 -15.77 28.98 13.67
C ARG A 284 -17.14 29.60 13.90
N LYS A 285 -17.47 29.86 15.18
CA LYS A 285 -18.73 30.49 15.60
C LYS A 285 -19.11 31.74 14.78
N LYS A 286 -18.13 32.56 14.38
CA LYS A 286 -18.36 33.76 13.56
C LYS A 286 -18.99 33.43 12.21
N ASP A 287 -18.58 32.34 11.57
CA ASP A 287 -19.09 31.92 10.26
C ASP A 287 -20.43 31.20 10.39
N LEU A 288 -20.65 30.44 11.47
CA LEU A 288 -21.97 29.92 11.83
C LEU A 288 -22.99 31.05 11.95
N VAL A 289 -22.66 32.12 12.68
CA VAL A 289 -23.54 33.31 12.80
C VAL A 289 -23.81 33.97 11.45
N LYS A 290 -22.81 34.07 10.56
CA LYS A 290 -23.03 34.56 9.19
C LYS A 290 -24.01 33.67 8.41
N THR A 291 -23.91 32.35 8.56
CA THR A 291 -24.85 31.42 7.91
C THR A 291 -26.24 31.50 8.50
N MET A 292 -26.37 31.68 9.82
CA MET A 292 -27.66 31.91 10.48
C MET A 292 -28.32 33.16 9.91
N ARG A 293 -27.57 34.26 9.80
CA ARG A 293 -28.07 35.51 9.18
C ARG A 293 -28.49 35.35 7.73
N ARG A 294 -27.83 34.47 6.96
CA ARG A 294 -28.14 34.23 5.55
C ARG A 294 -29.34 33.32 5.34
N VAL A 295 -29.52 32.31 6.20
CA VAL A 295 -30.47 31.20 5.98
C VAL A 295 -31.69 31.29 6.89
N ASP A 296 -31.51 31.63 8.18
CA ASP A 296 -32.62 31.67 9.14
C ASP A 296 -33.42 32.98 8.98
N PRO A 297 -34.71 32.91 8.62
CA PRO A 297 -35.52 34.09 8.37
C PRO A 297 -35.82 34.88 9.65
N VAL A 298 -35.87 34.23 10.81
CA VAL A 298 -36.12 34.89 12.11
C VAL A 298 -34.90 35.70 12.53
N TYR A 299 -33.72 35.10 12.45
CA TYR A 299 -32.46 35.77 12.73
C TYR A 299 -32.19 36.93 11.77
N SER A 300 -32.48 36.78 10.47
CA SER A 300 -32.35 37.87 9.50
C SER A 300 -33.24 39.06 9.85
N LYS A 301 -34.54 38.82 10.15
CA LYS A 301 -35.49 39.88 10.54
C LYS A 301 -35.08 40.60 11.82
N LEU A 302 -34.60 39.86 12.82
CA LEU A 302 -34.11 40.45 14.08
C LEU A 302 -32.84 41.28 13.84
N ALA A 303 -31.90 40.79 13.02
CA ALA A 303 -30.67 41.49 12.67
C ALA A 303 -30.92 42.74 11.80
N GLU A 304 -31.90 42.70 10.90
CA GLU A 304 -32.35 43.85 10.09
C GLU A 304 -32.97 44.93 10.97
N ARG A 305 -33.89 44.57 11.88
CA ARG A 305 -34.48 45.49 12.86
C ARG A 305 -33.43 46.15 13.74
N LEU A 306 -32.44 45.39 14.20
CA LEU A 306 -31.30 45.92 14.95
C LEU A 306 -30.47 46.91 14.09
N GLY A 307 -30.25 46.58 12.82
CA GLY A 307 -29.53 47.43 11.87
C GLY A 307 -30.26 48.72 11.50
N GLU A 308 -31.59 48.69 11.39
CA GLU A 308 -32.43 49.88 11.19
C GLU A 308 -32.38 50.80 12.41
N PHE A 309 -32.40 50.23 13.63
CA PHE A 309 -32.27 50.97 14.88
C PHE A 309 -30.94 51.73 14.98
N LEU A 310 -29.84 51.10 14.57
CA LEU A 310 -28.51 51.72 14.52
C LEU A 310 -28.41 52.83 13.45
N LYS A 311 -29.11 52.70 12.33
CA LYS A 311 -29.19 53.75 11.30
C LYS A 311 -30.00 54.96 11.80
N SER A 312 -31.12 54.71 12.49
CA SER A 312 -31.99 55.74 13.06
C SER A 312 -31.28 56.56 14.16
N SER A 313 -30.46 55.91 15.00
CA SER A 313 -29.74 56.60 16.08
C SER A 313 -28.58 57.45 15.57
N PHE A 314 -27.89 57.03 14.51
CA PHE A 314 -26.82 57.81 13.87
C PHE A 314 -27.35 59.08 13.17
N GLN A 315 -28.56 59.03 12.61
CA GLN A 315 -29.18 60.15 11.92
C GLN A 315 -29.62 61.28 12.88
N CYS A 316 -29.96 60.95 14.13
CA CYS A 316 -30.21 61.93 15.19
C CYS A 316 -28.94 62.61 15.72
N ALA A 317 -27.78 61.93 15.70
CA ALA A 317 -26.53 62.48 16.25
C ALA A 317 -25.84 63.51 15.33
N LEU A 318 -26.14 63.51 14.03
CA LEU A 318 -25.61 64.47 13.05
C LEU A 318 -26.40 65.80 13.01
N ALA A 319 -27.48 65.93 13.78
CA ALA A 319 -28.19 67.19 13.98
C ALA A 319 -27.77 67.84 15.32
N LEU A 320 -26.96 68.91 15.27
CA LEU A 320 -26.55 69.76 16.41
C LEU A 320 -27.73 70.65 16.93
N PRO A 321 -27.68 71.25 18.14
CA PRO A 321 -27.85 70.63 19.46
C PRO A 321 -29.01 71.33 20.24
N PRO A 322 -29.11 71.24 21.59
CA PRO A 322 -30.31 70.83 22.31
C PRO A 322 -31.28 71.97 22.65
N SER A 323 -32.55 71.83 22.24
CA SER A 323 -33.67 72.49 22.92
C SER A 323 -34.45 71.43 23.69
N ARG A 324 -34.47 71.59 25.02
CA ARG A 324 -35.18 70.78 26.00
C ARG A 324 -36.49 70.16 25.48
N VAL A 325 -36.52 68.82 25.44
CA VAL A 325 -37.73 68.05 25.69
C VAL A 325 -37.37 66.98 26.72
N PRO A 326 -37.88 67.05 27.96
CA PRO A 326 -37.73 66.00 28.95
C PRO A 326 -38.79 64.92 28.70
N GLY A 327 -38.35 63.77 28.22
CA GLY A 327 -39.18 62.58 28.00
C GLY A 327 -38.82 61.89 26.69
N THR A 328 -38.30 60.66 26.79
CA THR A 328 -37.86 59.70 25.76
C THR A 328 -36.42 59.85 25.25
N PRO A 329 -35.49 59.12 25.91
CA PRO A 329 -34.70 58.09 25.23
C PRO A 329 -34.50 56.81 26.08
N GLU A 330 -35.36 56.54 27.06
CA GLU A 330 -35.23 55.32 27.90
C GLU A 330 -35.86 54.08 27.24
N LEU A 331 -36.96 54.24 26.49
CA LEU A 331 -37.66 53.15 25.80
C LEU A 331 -36.86 52.54 24.63
N SER A 332 -36.01 53.33 23.96
CA SER A 332 -35.23 52.86 22.81
C SER A 332 -34.01 52.00 23.22
N VAL A 333 -33.44 52.29 24.39
CA VAL A 333 -32.33 51.49 24.96
C VAL A 333 -32.84 50.16 25.50
N THR A 334 -34.06 50.13 26.06
CA THR A 334 -34.69 48.88 26.51
C THR A 334 -35.05 47.97 25.33
N GLU A 335 -35.64 48.51 24.26
CA GLU A 335 -35.95 47.75 23.04
C GLU A 335 -34.70 47.19 22.35
N HIS A 336 -33.61 47.96 22.31
CA HIS A 336 -32.33 47.49 21.79
C HIS A 336 -31.80 46.29 22.58
N LYS A 337 -31.79 46.38 23.91
CA LYS A 337 -31.36 45.29 24.79
C LYS A 337 -32.27 44.06 24.65
N GLU A 338 -33.56 44.25 24.45
CA GLU A 338 -34.51 43.16 24.19
C GLU A 338 -34.27 42.48 22.84
N LEU A 339 -34.00 43.25 21.78
CA LEU A 339 -33.68 42.70 20.46
C LEU A 339 -32.34 41.96 20.47
N GLU A 340 -31.32 42.49 21.14
CA GLU A 340 -30.04 41.80 21.35
C GLU A 340 -30.22 40.52 22.17
N ALA A 341 -31.03 40.55 23.23
CA ALA A 341 -31.32 39.36 24.03
C ALA A 341 -32.04 38.28 23.21
N LYS A 342 -33.08 38.65 22.44
CA LYS A 342 -33.81 37.73 21.54
C LYS A 342 -32.93 37.16 20.44
N LEU A 343 -32.02 37.96 19.89
CA LEU A 343 -31.07 37.54 18.86
C LEU A 343 -30.04 36.57 19.43
N LYS A 344 -29.55 36.83 20.66
CA LYS A 344 -28.63 35.92 21.37
C LYS A 344 -29.31 34.61 21.76
N GLU A 345 -30.55 34.65 22.25
CA GLU A 345 -31.34 33.45 22.56
C GLU A 345 -31.54 32.58 21.31
N ARG A 346 -31.87 33.21 20.17
CA ARG A 346 -32.00 32.51 18.89
C ARG A 346 -30.67 31.92 18.43
N GLU A 347 -29.56 32.64 18.59
CA GLU A 347 -28.21 32.15 18.27
C GLU A 347 -27.85 30.90 19.07
N GLU A 348 -28.07 30.92 20.39
CA GLU A 348 -27.77 29.81 21.29
C GLU A 348 -28.64 28.59 20.98
N PHE A 349 -29.92 28.80 20.65
CA PHE A 349 -30.83 27.74 20.20
C PHE A 349 -30.39 27.10 18.88
N LEU A 350 -29.93 27.89 17.91
CA LEU A 350 -29.55 27.42 16.58
C LEU A 350 -28.12 26.84 16.52
N LEU A 351 -27.27 27.15 17.49
CA LEU A 351 -25.85 26.77 17.45
C LEU A 351 -25.62 25.25 17.24
N PRO A 352 -26.30 24.33 17.95
CA PRO A 352 -26.04 22.90 17.80
C PRO A 352 -26.38 22.36 16.41
N ILE A 353 -27.51 22.78 15.83
CA ILE A 353 -27.94 22.30 14.51
C ILE A 353 -27.06 22.89 13.39
N TYR A 354 -26.70 24.18 13.47
CA TYR A 354 -25.80 24.77 12.49
C TYR A 354 -24.38 24.21 12.59
N HIS A 355 -23.94 23.80 13.78
CA HIS A 355 -22.69 23.08 13.94
C HIS A 355 -22.75 21.71 13.22
N GLN A 356 -23.82 20.93 13.39
CA GLN A 356 -24.01 19.67 12.64
C GLN A 356 -24.05 19.89 11.12
N VAL A 357 -24.71 20.96 10.65
CA VAL A 357 -24.71 21.33 9.23
C VAL A 357 -23.30 21.67 8.74
N ALA A 358 -22.50 22.38 9.55
CA ALA A 358 -21.12 22.68 9.22
C ALA A 358 -20.25 21.40 9.17
N VAL A 359 -20.48 20.45 10.08
CA VAL A 359 -19.79 19.14 10.08
C VAL A 359 -20.16 18.35 8.82
N GLN A 360 -21.44 18.29 8.44
CA GLN A 360 -21.87 17.64 7.19
C GLN A 360 -21.30 18.35 5.96
N PHE A 361 -21.24 19.68 5.98
CA PHE A 361 -20.61 20.46 4.91
C PHE A 361 -19.12 20.13 4.78
N ALA A 362 -18.41 19.96 5.89
CA ALA A 362 -17.02 19.50 5.89
C ALA A 362 -16.91 18.06 5.34
N ASP A 363 -17.77 17.12 5.79
CA ASP A 363 -17.77 15.73 5.33
C ASP A 363 -17.97 15.59 3.80
N LEU A 364 -18.75 16.47 3.18
CA LEU A 364 -18.92 16.48 1.72
C LEU A 364 -17.59 16.73 0.97
N HIS A 365 -16.62 17.39 1.59
CA HIS A 365 -15.29 17.57 1.02
C HIS A 365 -14.42 16.31 1.12
N ASP A 366 -14.79 15.35 1.96
CA ASP A 366 -13.99 14.15 2.23
C ASP A 366 -14.49 12.92 1.46
N THR A 367 -15.32 13.16 0.43
CA THR A 367 -15.95 12.12 -0.38
C THR A 367 -14.98 11.50 -1.40
N PRO A 368 -15.12 10.20 -1.73
CA PRO A 368 -14.30 9.53 -2.73
C PRO A 368 -14.39 10.19 -4.12
N GLY A 369 -15.55 10.76 -4.48
CA GLY A 369 -15.72 11.51 -5.72
C GLY A 369 -14.72 12.68 -5.85
N ARG A 370 -14.45 13.39 -4.74
CA ARG A 370 -13.44 14.43 -4.73
C ARG A 370 -12.02 13.86 -4.83
N MET A 371 -11.76 12.70 -4.23
CA MET A 371 -10.45 12.04 -4.32
C MET A 371 -10.11 11.67 -5.76
N GLN A 372 -11.07 11.08 -6.47
CA GLN A 372 -10.90 10.71 -7.88
C GLN A 372 -10.73 11.96 -8.76
N GLU A 373 -11.53 13.00 -8.55
CA GLU A 373 -11.40 14.27 -9.30
C GLU A 373 -10.05 14.97 -9.06
N LYS A 374 -9.44 14.75 -7.90
CA LYS A 374 -8.08 15.22 -7.59
C LYS A 374 -6.97 14.27 -8.04
N GLY A 375 -7.31 13.10 -8.57
CA GLY A 375 -6.35 12.11 -9.06
C GLY A 375 -5.49 11.50 -7.96
N VAL A 376 -5.95 11.47 -6.70
CA VAL A 376 -5.20 10.83 -5.60
C VAL A 376 -5.49 9.33 -5.46
N ILE A 377 -6.60 8.88 -6.05
CA ILE A 377 -6.99 7.45 -6.17
C ILE A 377 -7.18 7.11 -7.64
N THR A 378 -6.98 5.84 -7.99
CA THR A 378 -7.17 5.34 -9.35
C THR A 378 -8.66 5.20 -9.70
N ASP A 379 -9.44 4.54 -8.83
CA ASP A 379 -10.87 4.33 -9.06
C ASP A 379 -11.68 4.19 -7.76
N ILE A 380 -12.99 4.39 -7.89
CA ILE A 380 -13.97 4.21 -6.82
C ILE A 380 -14.65 2.85 -7.00
N LEU A 381 -14.48 1.97 -6.01
CA LEU A 381 -14.99 0.60 -6.06
C LEU A 381 -16.26 0.43 -5.23
N GLU A 382 -16.97 -0.66 -5.51
CA GLU A 382 -18.06 -1.14 -4.68
C GLU A 382 -17.63 -2.43 -4.00
N TRP A 383 -17.73 -2.48 -2.67
CA TRP A 383 -17.29 -3.62 -1.87
C TRP A 383 -17.79 -4.98 -2.36
N ARG A 384 -19.04 -5.06 -2.81
CA ARG A 384 -19.65 -6.32 -3.25
C ARG A 384 -18.91 -6.95 -4.43
N THR A 385 -18.41 -6.14 -5.37
CA THR A 385 -17.69 -6.58 -6.58
C THR A 385 -16.18 -6.43 -6.47
N SER A 386 -15.68 -5.81 -5.39
CA SER A 386 -14.26 -5.54 -5.16
C SER A 386 -13.37 -6.78 -5.26
N ARG A 387 -13.85 -7.96 -4.84
CA ARG A 387 -13.12 -9.23 -4.92
C ARG A 387 -12.73 -9.58 -6.37
N GLN A 388 -13.71 -9.55 -7.27
CA GLN A 388 -13.50 -9.89 -8.68
C GLN A 388 -12.55 -8.88 -9.32
N PHE A 389 -12.73 -7.59 -9.01
CA PHE A 389 -11.86 -6.52 -9.49
C PHE A 389 -10.41 -6.73 -9.05
N PHE A 390 -10.16 -6.92 -7.75
CA PHE A 390 -8.80 -7.09 -7.22
C PHE A 390 -8.13 -8.36 -7.70
N TYR A 391 -8.88 -9.45 -7.92
CA TYR A 391 -8.34 -10.68 -8.49
C TYR A 391 -7.72 -10.41 -9.87
N TRP A 392 -8.51 -9.86 -10.80
CA TRP A 392 -8.04 -9.58 -12.15
C TRP A 392 -6.98 -8.48 -12.18
N ARG A 393 -7.13 -7.42 -11.38
CA ARG A 393 -6.16 -6.33 -11.32
C ARG A 393 -4.80 -6.81 -10.79
N LEU A 394 -4.79 -7.57 -9.70
CA LEU A 394 -3.55 -8.09 -9.13
C LEU A 394 -2.86 -9.07 -10.08
N ARG A 395 -3.62 -9.98 -10.70
CA ARG A 395 -3.10 -10.94 -11.69
C ARG A 395 -2.47 -10.22 -12.87
N ARG A 396 -3.13 -9.17 -13.39
CA ARG A 396 -2.58 -8.30 -14.43
C ARG A 396 -1.25 -7.67 -14.02
N LEU A 397 -1.20 -7.02 -12.85
CA LEU A 397 0.00 -6.34 -12.37
C LEU A 397 1.18 -7.30 -12.16
N LEU A 398 0.93 -8.53 -11.68
CA LEU A 398 1.97 -9.54 -11.53
C LEU A 398 2.52 -10.01 -12.88
N LEU A 399 1.66 -10.19 -13.88
CA LEU A 399 2.08 -10.57 -15.24
C LEU A 399 2.81 -9.43 -15.94
N GLU A 400 2.31 -8.20 -15.84
CA GLU A 400 2.97 -7.00 -16.35
C GLU A 400 4.35 -6.82 -15.71
N ASP A 401 4.47 -6.99 -14.39
CA ASP A 401 5.76 -6.92 -13.68
C ASP A 401 6.73 -8.04 -14.13
N THR A 402 6.22 -9.24 -14.40
CA THR A 402 7.02 -10.34 -14.93
C THR A 402 7.60 -10.01 -16.31
N VAL A 403 6.77 -9.49 -17.22
CA VAL A 403 7.23 -9.05 -18.55
C VAL A 403 8.16 -7.84 -18.44
N HIS A 404 7.87 -6.90 -17.53
CA HIS A 404 8.71 -5.75 -17.28
C HIS A 404 10.11 -6.16 -16.82
N LYS A 405 10.21 -7.12 -15.89
CA LYS A 405 11.50 -7.68 -15.45
C LYS A 405 12.24 -8.37 -16.60
N LYS A 406 11.55 -9.10 -17.47
CA LYS A 406 12.16 -9.68 -18.69
C LYS A 406 12.71 -8.61 -19.62
N ILE A 407 11.95 -7.55 -19.92
CA ILE A 407 12.40 -6.43 -20.78
C ILE A 407 13.61 -5.71 -20.15
N GLN A 408 13.55 -5.43 -18.86
CA GLN A 408 14.62 -4.74 -18.15
C GLN A 408 15.92 -5.58 -18.08
N SER A 409 15.80 -6.91 -18.04
CA SER A 409 16.96 -7.81 -18.16
C SER A 409 17.57 -7.83 -19.57
N ALA A 410 16.77 -7.58 -20.61
CA ALA A 410 17.23 -7.51 -22.00
C ALA A 410 17.85 -6.15 -22.35
N ASN A 411 17.33 -5.07 -21.77
CA ASN A 411 17.85 -3.72 -21.94
C ASN A 411 17.62 -2.89 -20.67
N ALA A 412 18.71 -2.61 -19.95
CA ALA A 412 18.69 -1.87 -18.69
C ALA A 412 18.54 -0.34 -18.86
N GLU A 413 18.66 0.19 -20.08
CA GLU A 413 18.56 1.64 -20.35
C GLU A 413 17.12 2.14 -20.54
N LEU A 414 16.16 1.22 -20.74
CA LEU A 414 14.76 1.58 -20.96
C LEU A 414 14.11 2.09 -19.68
N THR A 415 13.37 3.19 -19.78
CA THR A 415 12.60 3.74 -18.66
C THR A 415 11.24 3.04 -18.53
N ASP A 416 10.71 2.95 -17.32
CA ASP A 416 9.45 2.25 -17.03
C ASP A 416 8.26 2.79 -17.85
N GLY A 417 8.18 4.10 -18.04
CA GLY A 417 7.14 4.72 -18.88
C GLY A 417 7.24 4.33 -20.35
N GLN A 418 8.45 4.15 -20.88
CA GLN A 418 8.65 3.60 -22.23
C GLN A 418 8.21 2.14 -22.30
N ILE A 419 8.54 1.35 -21.28
CA ILE A 419 8.15 -0.07 -21.21
C ILE A 419 6.63 -0.23 -21.19
N GLN A 420 5.92 0.55 -20.37
CA GLN A 420 4.45 0.56 -20.35
C GLN A 420 3.84 0.96 -21.71
N ALA A 421 4.40 1.98 -22.37
CA ALA A 421 3.95 2.39 -23.69
C ALA A 421 4.23 1.31 -24.76
N MET A 422 5.36 0.62 -24.67
CA MET A 422 5.71 -0.51 -25.55
C MET A 422 4.78 -1.69 -25.34
N LEU A 423 4.45 -2.05 -24.10
CA LEU A 423 3.48 -3.12 -23.81
C LEU A 423 2.11 -2.82 -24.40
N ARG A 424 1.61 -1.59 -24.19
CA ARG A 424 0.35 -1.14 -24.80
C ARG A 424 0.42 -1.21 -26.33
N ARG A 425 1.54 -0.82 -26.93
CA ARG A 425 1.74 -0.89 -28.38
C ARG A 425 1.71 -2.33 -28.88
N TRP A 426 2.40 -3.26 -28.22
CA TRP A 426 2.42 -4.68 -28.60
C TRP A 426 1.05 -5.33 -28.47
N PHE A 427 0.27 -4.94 -27.46
CA PHE A 427 -1.11 -5.38 -27.34
C PHE A 427 -1.95 -4.93 -28.55
N VAL A 428 -1.86 -3.66 -28.92
CA VAL A 428 -2.59 -3.10 -30.06
C VAL A 428 -2.13 -3.69 -31.39
N GLU A 429 -0.85 -3.99 -31.56
CA GLU A 429 -0.30 -4.64 -32.76
C GLU A 429 -0.77 -6.11 -32.86
N ALA A 430 -0.90 -6.82 -31.74
CA ALA A 430 -1.31 -8.22 -31.71
C ALA A 430 -2.83 -8.41 -31.90
N GLU A 431 -3.66 -7.65 -31.18
CA GLU A 431 -5.12 -7.78 -31.18
C GLU A 431 -5.82 -6.84 -32.20
N GLY A 432 -5.09 -5.84 -32.70
CA GLY A 432 -5.56 -4.85 -33.66
C GLY A 432 -6.14 -3.58 -33.01
N ALA A 433 -6.06 -2.46 -33.73
CA ALA A 433 -6.48 -1.14 -33.25
C ALA A 433 -7.96 -1.03 -32.83
N VAL A 434 -8.83 -1.87 -33.39
CA VAL A 434 -10.26 -1.91 -33.03
C VAL A 434 -10.46 -2.36 -31.58
N LYS A 435 -9.59 -3.22 -31.07
CA LYS A 435 -9.63 -3.77 -29.71
C LYS A 435 -8.79 -2.98 -28.70
N ALA A 436 -8.29 -1.80 -29.07
CA ALA A 436 -7.42 -1.02 -28.19
C ALA A 436 -8.07 -0.60 -26.86
N TYR A 437 -9.41 -0.48 -26.81
CA TYR A 437 -10.15 -0.17 -25.58
C TYR A 437 -10.13 -1.33 -24.56
N LEU A 438 -9.92 -2.57 -25.01
CA LEU A 438 -9.82 -3.74 -24.12
C LEU A 438 -8.56 -3.69 -23.25
N TRP A 439 -7.59 -2.82 -23.56
CA TRP A 439 -6.42 -2.59 -22.71
C TRP A 439 -6.78 -2.09 -21.31
N ASP A 440 -7.89 -1.36 -21.19
CA ASP A 440 -8.35 -0.86 -19.90
C ASP A 440 -9.10 -1.95 -19.11
N ASN A 441 -9.57 -3.02 -19.77
CA ASN A 441 -10.14 -4.18 -19.09
C ASN A 441 -9.03 -5.09 -18.54
N ASN A 442 -9.14 -5.48 -17.27
CA ASN A 442 -8.13 -6.30 -16.62
C ASN A 442 -8.18 -7.78 -17.09
N GLU A 443 -9.37 -8.31 -17.34
CA GLU A 443 -9.56 -9.72 -17.73
C GLU A 443 -8.94 -10.02 -19.11
N ASP A 444 -9.31 -9.25 -20.13
CA ASP A 444 -8.80 -9.42 -21.51
C ASP A 444 -7.26 -9.30 -21.59
N VAL A 445 -6.67 -8.38 -20.82
CA VAL A 445 -5.21 -8.19 -20.79
C VAL A 445 -4.52 -9.37 -20.11
N VAL A 446 -5.11 -9.92 -19.05
CA VAL A 446 -4.58 -11.12 -18.39
C VAL A 446 -4.62 -12.31 -19.35
N GLU A 447 -5.76 -12.55 -20.00
CA GLU A 447 -5.89 -13.65 -20.97
C GLU A 447 -4.86 -13.53 -22.10
N TRP A 448 -4.64 -12.31 -22.61
CA TRP A 448 -3.62 -12.04 -23.62
C TRP A 448 -2.20 -12.30 -23.08
N LEU A 449 -1.85 -11.76 -21.91
CA LEU A 449 -0.52 -11.94 -21.31
C LEU A 449 -0.22 -13.42 -21.04
N GLU A 450 -1.19 -14.18 -20.55
CA GLU A 450 -1.03 -15.61 -20.30
C GLU A 450 -0.82 -16.39 -21.58
N LYS A 451 -1.57 -16.06 -22.65
CA LYS A 451 -1.34 -16.65 -23.97
C LYS A 451 0.05 -16.34 -24.53
N GLN A 452 0.59 -15.15 -24.26
CA GLN A 452 1.94 -14.77 -24.72
C GLN A 452 3.06 -15.39 -23.88
N LEU A 453 2.81 -15.70 -22.60
CA LEU A 453 3.76 -16.30 -21.67
C LEU A 453 3.68 -17.84 -21.65
N ALA A 454 2.61 -18.43 -22.16
CA ALA A 454 2.49 -19.87 -22.31
C ALA A 454 3.53 -20.37 -23.32
N GLU A 455 4.50 -21.14 -22.83
CA GLU A 455 5.51 -21.83 -23.62
C GLU A 455 4.90 -23.05 -24.34
N GLU A 456 3.91 -22.84 -25.20
CA GLU A 456 3.49 -23.88 -26.13
C GLU A 456 4.52 -23.96 -27.27
N GLU A 457 5.22 -25.09 -27.37
CA GLU A 457 6.20 -25.41 -28.41
C GLU A 457 5.59 -25.24 -29.81
N GLY A 458 5.70 -24.04 -30.38
CA GLY A 458 5.24 -23.72 -31.74
C GLY A 458 4.49 -22.40 -31.88
N ALA A 459 3.94 -21.83 -30.80
CA ALA A 459 3.30 -20.52 -30.85
C ALA A 459 4.38 -19.41 -30.82
N ARG A 460 4.42 -18.56 -31.85
CA ARG A 460 5.28 -17.37 -31.85
C ARG A 460 4.73 -16.35 -30.85
N SER A 461 5.37 -16.23 -29.70
CA SER A 461 5.09 -15.15 -28.75
C SER A 461 5.61 -13.82 -29.29
N VAL A 462 4.71 -12.86 -29.48
CA VAL A 462 5.03 -11.51 -29.95
C VAL A 462 5.94 -10.82 -28.94
N ILE A 463 5.70 -11.04 -27.65
CA ILE A 463 6.49 -10.44 -26.57
C ILE A 463 7.93 -10.95 -26.60
N ASP A 464 8.13 -12.27 -26.68
CA ASP A 464 9.48 -12.83 -26.66
C ASP A 464 10.27 -12.50 -27.95
N GLU A 465 9.61 -12.46 -29.11
CA GLU A 465 10.24 -11.99 -30.35
C GLU A 465 10.69 -10.53 -30.24
N ASN A 466 9.82 -9.66 -29.74
CA ASN A 466 10.14 -8.25 -29.53
C ASN A 466 11.27 -8.05 -28.51
N ILE A 467 11.30 -8.83 -27.43
CA ILE A 467 12.40 -8.81 -26.45
C ILE A 467 13.72 -9.24 -27.09
N LYS A 468 13.72 -10.24 -27.99
CA LYS A 468 14.93 -10.64 -28.74
C LYS A 468 15.42 -9.53 -29.64
N TYR A 469 14.53 -8.81 -30.33
CA TYR A 469 14.91 -7.65 -31.13
C TYR A 469 15.52 -6.53 -30.29
N ILE A 470 14.91 -6.20 -29.13
CA ILE A 470 15.44 -5.20 -28.20
C ILE A 470 16.83 -5.59 -27.69
N SER A 471 17.00 -6.85 -27.28
CA SER A 471 18.28 -7.36 -26.78
C SER A 471 19.36 -7.27 -27.86
N ARG A 472 19.04 -7.66 -29.10
CA ARG A 472 19.96 -7.55 -30.24
C ARG A 472 20.40 -6.10 -30.49
N ASP A 473 19.46 -5.17 -30.53
CA ASP A 473 19.75 -3.75 -30.76
C ASP A 473 20.57 -3.16 -29.60
N TYR A 474 20.28 -3.56 -28.37
CA TYR A 474 21.04 -3.16 -27.18
C TYR A 474 22.51 -3.63 -27.25
N ILE A 475 22.74 -4.91 -27.57
CA ILE A 475 24.08 -5.47 -27.73
C ILE A 475 24.84 -4.76 -28.86
N LEU A 476 24.18 -4.48 -30.00
CA LEU A 476 24.79 -3.73 -31.10
C LEU A 476 25.21 -2.32 -30.67
N LYS A 477 24.36 -1.63 -29.90
CA LYS A 477 24.67 -0.30 -29.34
C LYS A 477 25.87 -0.37 -28.38
N GLN A 478 25.93 -1.38 -27.52
CA GLN A 478 27.07 -1.60 -26.61
C GLN A 478 28.37 -1.84 -27.38
N ILE A 479 28.38 -2.76 -28.36
CA ILE A 479 29.56 -3.04 -29.19
C ILE A 479 30.03 -1.75 -29.88
N ARG A 480 29.11 -0.98 -30.47
CA ARG A 480 29.44 0.30 -31.10
C ARG A 480 30.09 1.28 -30.12
N SER A 481 29.55 1.38 -28.90
CA SER A 481 30.11 2.27 -27.87
C SER A 481 31.52 1.82 -27.42
N LEU A 482 31.76 0.52 -27.29
CA LEU A 482 33.04 -0.05 -26.88
C LEU A 482 34.13 0.17 -27.95
N VAL A 483 33.78 -0.04 -29.22
CA VAL A 483 34.68 0.20 -30.37
C VAL A 483 34.95 1.69 -30.55
N GLN A 484 33.96 2.56 -30.31
CA GLN A 484 34.14 4.00 -30.39
C GLN A 484 35.01 4.55 -29.24
N ALA A 485 34.93 3.96 -28.05
CA ALA A 485 35.77 4.34 -26.91
C ALA A 485 37.22 3.87 -27.06
N ASN A 486 37.44 2.71 -27.70
CA ASN A 486 38.76 2.08 -27.86
C ASN A 486 38.99 1.69 -29.34
N PRO A 487 39.31 2.65 -30.23
CA PRO A 487 39.48 2.37 -31.66
C PRO A 487 40.62 1.39 -31.98
N GLU A 488 41.63 1.30 -31.13
CA GLU A 488 42.78 0.41 -31.27
C GLU A 488 42.41 -1.08 -31.21
N VAL A 489 41.35 -1.43 -30.47
CA VAL A 489 40.90 -2.82 -30.31
C VAL A 489 40.02 -3.27 -31.49
N ALA A 490 39.62 -2.36 -32.38
CA ALA A 490 38.69 -2.64 -33.47
C ALA A 490 39.23 -3.70 -34.45
N MET A 491 40.50 -3.59 -34.85
CA MET A 491 41.12 -4.51 -35.80
C MET A 491 41.25 -5.93 -35.22
N ASP A 492 41.75 -6.04 -33.99
CA ASP A 492 41.86 -7.32 -33.29
C ASP A 492 40.49 -7.97 -33.07
N SER A 493 39.47 -7.16 -32.78
CA SER A 493 38.08 -7.62 -32.66
C SER A 493 37.54 -8.19 -33.97
N ILE A 494 37.79 -7.54 -35.11
CA ILE A 494 37.38 -8.03 -36.44
C ILE A 494 38.06 -9.37 -36.76
N VAL A 495 39.34 -9.52 -36.42
CA VAL A 495 40.08 -10.79 -36.60
C VAL A 495 39.45 -11.91 -35.77
N HIS A 496 39.11 -11.67 -34.51
CA HIS A 496 38.43 -12.66 -33.67
C HIS A 496 37.00 -12.97 -34.15
N MET A 497 36.22 -11.97 -34.57
CA MET A 497 34.87 -12.20 -35.10
C MET A 497 34.91 -13.05 -36.38
N THR A 498 35.83 -12.75 -37.30
CA THR A 498 35.95 -13.49 -38.57
C THR A 498 36.31 -14.96 -38.38
N GLN A 499 36.98 -15.34 -37.28
CA GLN A 499 37.25 -16.74 -36.95
C GLN A 499 35.98 -17.56 -36.69
N HIS A 500 34.93 -16.97 -36.12
CA HIS A 500 33.67 -17.64 -35.78
C HIS A 500 32.61 -17.57 -36.90
N ILE A 501 32.85 -16.74 -37.92
CA ILE A 501 31.92 -16.52 -39.03
C ILE A 501 32.10 -17.60 -40.11
N SER A 502 30.98 -18.00 -40.73
CA SER A 502 30.97 -19.02 -41.81
C SER A 502 31.74 -18.56 -43.06
N PRO A 503 32.31 -19.47 -43.88
CA PRO A 503 33.08 -19.10 -45.07
C PRO A 503 32.30 -18.22 -46.07
N THR A 504 30.99 -18.42 -46.20
CA THR A 504 30.10 -17.63 -47.07
C THR A 504 29.91 -16.19 -46.57
N GLN A 505 29.79 -16.01 -45.26
CA GLN A 505 29.72 -14.69 -44.65
C GLN A 505 31.08 -13.98 -44.71
N ARG A 506 32.21 -14.71 -44.63
CA ARG A 506 33.55 -14.13 -44.83
C ARG A 506 33.72 -13.57 -46.23
N THR A 507 33.30 -14.31 -47.26
CA THR A 507 33.33 -13.81 -48.64
C THR A 507 32.47 -12.57 -48.82
N GLU A 508 31.33 -12.49 -48.14
CA GLU A 508 30.46 -11.31 -48.18
C GLU A 508 31.09 -10.10 -47.46
N ILE A 509 31.74 -10.29 -46.32
CA ILE A 509 32.48 -9.23 -45.62
C ILE A 509 33.62 -8.69 -46.49
N VAL A 510 34.39 -9.59 -47.13
CA VAL A 510 35.47 -9.19 -48.06
C VAL A 510 34.91 -8.39 -49.23
N ARG A 511 33.77 -8.81 -49.79
CA ARG A 511 33.07 -8.08 -50.86
C ARG A 511 32.67 -6.68 -50.39
N ILE A 512 32.06 -6.55 -49.22
CA ILE A 512 31.63 -5.27 -48.65
C ILE A 512 32.83 -4.34 -48.41
N LEU A 513 33.92 -4.84 -47.82
CA LEU A 513 35.13 -4.04 -47.59
C LEU A 513 35.73 -3.54 -48.92
N SER A 514 35.82 -4.42 -49.93
CA SER A 514 36.34 -4.04 -51.26
C SER A 514 35.48 -2.99 -51.98
N THR A 515 34.18 -2.92 -51.68
CA THR A 515 33.28 -1.88 -52.22
C THR A 515 33.32 -0.56 -51.44
N MET A 516 33.83 -0.54 -50.21
CA MET A 516 33.97 0.70 -49.43
C MET A 516 35.24 1.49 -49.81
N ASP A 517 36.24 0.83 -50.41
CA ASP A 517 37.52 1.43 -50.81
C ASP A 517 37.47 2.17 -52.16
N THR A 518 36.34 2.22 -52.87
CA THR A 518 36.21 3.10 -54.05
C THR A 518 35.93 4.53 -53.61
N PRO A 519 36.86 5.49 -53.79
CA PRO A 519 36.57 6.90 -53.52
C PRO A 519 35.46 7.37 -54.47
N MET A 520 34.60 8.27 -53.98
CA MET A 520 33.78 9.11 -54.84
C MET A 520 34.72 9.97 -55.70
N ASP A 521 35.13 9.45 -56.85
CA ASP A 521 35.92 10.21 -57.82
C ASP A 521 35.11 11.41 -58.30
N THR A 522 35.70 12.58 -58.07
CA THR A 522 35.27 13.89 -58.57
C THR A 522 34.89 13.86 -60.05
N PRO A 523 33.83 14.56 -60.50
CA PRO A 523 33.47 14.59 -61.91
C PRO A 523 34.58 15.30 -62.71
N PRO A 524 34.84 14.85 -63.96
CA PRO A 524 35.93 15.39 -64.75
C PRO A 524 35.62 16.83 -65.14
N SER A 525 36.63 17.69 -64.98
CA SER A 525 36.65 19.03 -65.53
C SER A 525 36.61 18.97 -67.06
N THR A 526 35.57 19.55 -67.65
CA THR A 526 35.60 20.14 -69.01
C THR A 526 34.90 21.47 -68.99
#